data_AF-A0A9D2TZT0-F1
#
_entry.id   AF-A0A9D2TZT0-F1
#
_cell.length_a   1.000
_cell.length_b   1.000
_cell.length_c   1.000
_cell.angle_alpha   90.00
_cell.angle_beta   90.00
_cell.angle_gamma   90.00
#
_symmetry.space_group_name_H-M   'P 1'
#
loop_
_entity.id
_entity.type
_entity.pdbx_description
1 polymer ?
#
loop_
_entity_poly.entity_id
_entity_poly.type
_entity_poly.pdbx_seq_one_letter_code
_entity_poly.pdbx_strand_id
1 'polypeptide(L)'
;KDLIIHLQKDPGQSDFLTELLFSRVMVELSASVIHGAENGGIHYLKKACGYIDRNIHETIRVAELAAYTGINRSYLQSLFSKILGCSIIAYVNKKRLEEAAFLLANSSMSITDISFAVGYNSRQHFAHTFGKHYGTGPLSYRKLHAKRMEADTGKEQYLLEGRRATRQKLIE
;
A
#
# COMPACT_ATOMS: atom_id res chain seq x y z
N LYS A 1 8.94 -7.91 -50.47
CA LYS A 1 8.96 -6.43 -50.51
C LYS A 1 8.04 -5.85 -51.59
N ASP A 2 7.39 -6.68 -52.41
CA ASP A 2 6.75 -6.22 -53.65
C ASP A 2 5.23 -6.43 -53.73
N LEU A 3 4.53 -6.70 -52.63
CA LEU A 3 3.06 -6.77 -52.65
C LEU A 3 2.44 -5.36 -52.55
N ILE A 4 2.98 -4.52 -51.68
CA ILE A 4 2.50 -3.14 -51.46
C ILE A 4 2.73 -2.27 -52.70
N ILE A 5 3.87 -2.44 -53.38
CA ILE A 5 4.21 -1.71 -54.61
C ILE A 5 3.33 -2.18 -55.79
N HIS A 6 3.01 -3.47 -55.86
CA HIS A 6 2.09 -3.99 -56.89
C HIS A 6 0.63 -3.52 -56.67
N LEU A 7 0.17 -3.48 -55.42
CA LEU A 7 -1.19 -3.03 -55.07
C LEU A 7 -1.42 -1.52 -55.26
N GLN A 8 -0.35 -0.72 -55.33
CA GLN A 8 -0.45 0.73 -55.61
C GLN A 8 -0.58 1.07 -57.09
N LYS A 9 -0.29 0.14 -58.02
CA LYS A 9 -0.22 0.42 -59.46
C LYS A 9 -1.56 0.26 -60.20
N ASP A 10 -2.60 -0.29 -59.56
CA ASP A 10 -3.88 -0.58 -60.18
C ASP A 10 -5.02 0.15 -59.42
N PRO A 11 -5.79 1.06 -60.05
CA PRO A 11 -6.80 1.87 -59.36
C PRO A 11 -7.86 1.04 -58.61
N GLY A 12 -8.16 -0.18 -59.08
CA GLY A 12 -9.09 -1.11 -58.42
C GLY A 12 -8.54 -1.79 -57.17
N GLN A 13 -7.23 -1.73 -56.93
CA GLN A 13 -6.57 -2.28 -55.73
C GLN A 13 -6.38 -1.24 -54.62
N SER A 14 -6.63 0.04 -54.89
CA SER A 14 -6.65 1.09 -53.85
C SER A 14 -7.70 0.77 -52.79
N ASP A 15 -8.90 0.34 -53.21
CA ASP A 15 -9.97 -0.04 -52.28
C ASP A 15 -9.55 -1.25 -51.42
N PHE A 16 -8.98 -2.28 -52.03
CA PHE A 16 -8.45 -3.44 -51.31
C PHE A 16 -7.30 -3.07 -50.36
N LEU A 17 -6.40 -2.18 -50.77
CA LEU A 17 -5.31 -1.69 -49.93
C LEU A 17 -5.87 -0.88 -48.75
N THR A 18 -6.89 -0.04 -48.97
CA THR A 18 -7.54 0.69 -47.89
C THR A 18 -8.29 -0.24 -46.93
N GLU A 19 -8.96 -1.28 -47.44
CA GLU A 19 -9.67 -2.28 -46.63
C GLU A 19 -8.67 -3.12 -45.81
N LEU A 20 -7.53 -3.48 -46.39
CA LEU A 20 -6.46 -4.20 -45.71
C LEU A 20 -5.77 -3.34 -44.63
N LEU A 21 -5.47 -2.08 -44.93
CA LEU A 21 -4.89 -1.16 -43.95
C LEU A 21 -5.88 -0.83 -42.84
N PHE A 22 -7.17 -0.65 -43.18
CA PHE A 22 -8.24 -0.43 -42.21
C PHE A 22 -8.42 -1.63 -41.28
N SER A 23 -8.51 -2.85 -41.83
CA SER A 23 -8.63 -4.07 -41.03
C SER A 23 -7.42 -4.27 -40.11
N ARG A 24 -6.20 -3.99 -40.58
CA ARG A 24 -5.00 -4.01 -39.73
C ARG A 24 -5.08 -2.98 -38.60
N VAL A 25 -5.47 -1.74 -38.88
CA VAL A 25 -5.66 -0.69 -37.86
C VAL A 25 -6.73 -1.12 -36.86
N MET A 26 -7.83 -1.74 -37.29
CA MET A 26 -8.87 -2.24 -36.40
C MET A 26 -8.37 -3.36 -35.49
N VAL A 27 -7.54 -4.27 -36.00
CA VAL A 27 -6.90 -5.31 -35.17
C VAL A 27 -5.96 -4.69 -34.13
N GLU A 28 -5.14 -3.71 -34.52
CA GLU A 28 -4.21 -3.02 -33.62
C GLU A 28 -4.94 -2.19 -32.54
N LEU A 29 -6.05 -1.52 -32.90
CA LEU A 29 -6.89 -0.78 -31.94
C LEU A 29 -7.63 -1.72 -30.98
N SER A 30 -8.20 -2.83 -31.49
CA SER A 30 -8.90 -3.79 -30.63
C SER A 30 -7.97 -4.42 -29.60
N ALA A 31 -6.74 -4.76 -29.99
CA ALA A 31 -5.71 -5.24 -29.08
C ALA A 31 -5.37 -4.18 -28.00
N SER A 32 -5.23 -2.91 -28.39
CA SER A 32 -4.91 -1.82 -27.45
C SER A 32 -6.03 -1.55 -26.44
N VAL A 33 -7.30 -1.67 -26.84
CA VAL A 33 -8.46 -1.55 -25.93
C VAL A 33 -8.49 -2.71 -24.93
N ILE A 34 -8.20 -3.93 -25.39
CA ILE A 34 -8.13 -5.12 -24.53
C ILE A 34 -7.01 -4.97 -23.47
N HIS A 35 -5.83 -4.50 -23.86
CA HIS A 35 -4.72 -4.26 -22.92
C HIS A 35 -4.97 -3.03 -22.02
N GLY A 36 -5.70 -2.02 -22.50
CA GLY A 36 -6.13 -0.87 -21.71
C GLY A 36 -7.07 -1.24 -20.57
N ALA A 37 -7.91 -2.26 -20.75
CA ALA A 37 -8.84 -2.75 -19.72
C ALA A 37 -8.12 -3.39 -18.52
N GLU A 38 -7.03 -4.13 -18.75
CA GLU A 38 -6.19 -4.69 -17.67
C GLU A 38 -5.44 -3.58 -16.91
N ASN A 39 -4.92 -2.58 -17.62
CA ASN A 39 -4.29 -1.40 -17.02
C ASN A 39 -5.29 -0.53 -16.23
N GLY A 40 -6.55 -0.48 -16.65
CA GLY A 40 -7.61 0.25 -15.97
C GLY A 40 -7.86 -0.27 -14.55
N GLY A 41 -7.92 -1.59 -14.37
CA GLY A 41 -8.08 -2.21 -13.04
C GLY A 41 -6.95 -1.83 -12.07
N ILE A 42 -5.69 -1.88 -12.55
CA ILE A 42 -4.51 -1.49 -11.76
C ILE A 42 -4.56 -0.01 -11.41
N HIS A 43 -4.98 0.87 -12.33
CA HIS A 43 -5.13 2.30 -12.07
C HIS A 43 -6.13 2.57 -10.93
N TYR A 44 -7.32 1.95 -10.97
CA TYR A 44 -8.31 2.09 -9.89
C TYR A 44 -7.80 1.56 -8.56
N LEU A 45 -7.10 0.40 -8.59
CA LEU A 45 -6.51 -0.18 -7.40
C LEU A 45 -5.44 0.73 -6.78
N LYS A 46 -4.54 1.29 -7.60
CA LYS A 46 -3.51 2.24 -7.15
C LYS A 46 -4.13 3.49 -6.53
N LYS A 47 -5.21 4.01 -7.15
CA LYS A 47 -5.97 5.14 -6.61
C LYS A 47 -6.62 4.79 -5.28
N ALA A 48 -7.18 3.59 -5.14
CA ALA A 48 -7.77 3.09 -3.89
C ALA A 48 -6.72 2.94 -2.78
N CYS A 49 -5.60 2.27 -3.06
CA CYS A 49 -4.50 2.10 -2.10
C CYS A 49 -3.96 3.45 -1.62
N GLY A 50 -3.76 4.41 -2.54
CA GLY A 50 -3.33 5.75 -2.15
C GLY A 50 -4.33 6.49 -1.26
N TYR A 51 -5.63 6.28 -1.44
CA TYR A 51 -6.64 6.80 -0.51
C TYR A 51 -6.52 6.13 0.86
N ILE A 52 -6.39 4.81 0.89
CA ILE A 52 -6.25 4.04 2.13
C ILE A 52 -5.02 4.50 2.90
N ASP A 53 -3.86 4.64 2.25
CA ASP A 53 -2.62 5.03 2.91
C ASP A 53 -2.72 6.44 3.56
N ARG A 54 -3.46 7.37 2.94
CA ARG A 54 -3.66 8.72 3.52
C ARG A 54 -4.66 8.76 4.68
N ASN A 55 -5.59 7.81 4.73
CA ASN A 55 -6.70 7.81 5.70
C ASN A 55 -6.65 6.57 6.61
N ILE A 56 -5.48 5.94 6.74
CA ILE A 56 -5.36 4.64 7.39
C ILE A 56 -5.74 4.67 8.88
N HIS A 57 -5.53 5.80 9.54
CA HIS A 57 -5.88 6.03 10.94
C HIS A 57 -7.36 6.36 11.17
N GLU A 58 -8.11 6.65 10.09
CA GLU A 58 -9.51 7.04 10.15
C GLU A 58 -10.44 5.88 9.80
N THR A 59 -11.75 6.06 10.02
CA THR A 59 -12.73 5.04 9.63
C THR A 59 -12.93 5.06 8.11
N ILE A 60 -12.37 4.06 7.41
CA ILE A 60 -12.53 3.91 5.95
C ILE A 60 -13.80 3.13 5.63
N ARG A 61 -14.78 3.78 4.98
CA ARG A 61 -15.96 3.10 4.45
C ARG A 61 -15.74 2.69 3.01
N VAL A 62 -16.08 1.44 2.68
CA VAL A 62 -15.96 0.90 1.31
C VAL A 62 -16.78 1.72 0.29
N ALA A 63 -17.91 2.29 0.71
CA ALA A 63 -18.73 3.15 -0.14
C ALA A 63 -18.01 4.46 -0.53
N GLU A 64 -17.32 5.10 0.41
CA GLU A 64 -16.57 6.33 0.18
C GLU A 64 -15.34 6.05 -0.71
N LEU A 65 -14.67 4.93 -0.47
CA LEU A 65 -13.55 4.49 -1.31
C LEU A 65 -13.98 4.21 -2.76
N ALA A 66 -15.13 3.57 -2.95
CA ALA A 66 -15.73 3.35 -4.26
C ALA A 66 -16.08 4.67 -4.96
N ALA A 67 -16.71 5.61 -4.24
CA ALA A 67 -17.02 6.94 -4.77
C ALA A 67 -15.75 7.71 -5.17
N TYR A 68 -14.71 7.70 -4.33
CA TYR A 68 -13.42 8.34 -4.62
C TYR A 68 -12.73 7.75 -5.86
N THR A 69 -12.82 6.42 -6.03
CA THR A 69 -12.19 5.74 -7.17
C THR A 69 -12.98 5.93 -8.47
N GLY A 70 -14.27 6.26 -8.40
CA GLY A 70 -15.15 6.45 -9.56
C GLY A 70 -15.73 5.14 -10.10
N ILE A 71 -15.71 4.07 -9.30
CA ILE A 71 -16.23 2.75 -9.68
C ILE A 71 -17.16 2.20 -8.61
N ASN A 72 -18.00 1.23 -8.99
CA ASN A 72 -18.91 0.62 -8.03
C ASN A 72 -18.17 -0.29 -7.02
N ARG A 73 -18.80 -0.48 -5.85
CA ARG A 73 -18.25 -1.27 -4.74
C ARG A 73 -17.90 -2.71 -5.14
N SER A 74 -18.77 -3.37 -5.90
CA SER A 74 -18.59 -4.77 -6.29
C SER A 74 -17.36 -4.94 -7.19
N TYR A 75 -17.17 -4.04 -8.15
CA TYR A 75 -16.00 -4.03 -9.02
C TYR A 75 -14.73 -3.75 -8.22
N LEU A 76 -14.73 -2.75 -7.34
CA LEU A 76 -13.58 -2.46 -6.48
C LEU A 76 -13.22 -3.66 -5.58
N GLN A 77 -14.21 -4.30 -4.96
CA GLN A 77 -14.00 -5.51 -4.16
C GLN A 77 -13.38 -6.64 -5.02
N SER A 78 -13.86 -6.81 -6.26
CA SER A 78 -13.32 -7.80 -7.17
C SER A 78 -11.87 -7.52 -7.56
N LEU A 79 -11.47 -6.26 -7.71
CA LEU A 79 -10.09 -5.87 -8.00
C LEU A 79 -9.17 -6.23 -6.83
N PHE A 80 -9.57 -5.92 -5.59
CA PHE A 80 -8.82 -6.30 -4.40
C PHE A 80 -8.65 -7.82 -4.30
N SER A 81 -9.73 -8.60 -4.50
CA SER A 81 -9.65 -10.06 -4.44
C SER A 81 -8.81 -10.66 -5.59
N LYS A 82 -8.96 -10.17 -6.83
CA LYS A 82 -8.27 -10.73 -8.00
C LYS A 82 -6.79 -10.36 -8.04
N ILE A 83 -6.45 -9.13 -7.68
CA ILE A 83 -5.09 -8.59 -7.85
C ILE A 83 -4.28 -8.68 -6.55
N LEU A 84 -4.89 -8.38 -5.40
CA LEU A 84 -4.21 -8.40 -4.10
C LEU A 84 -4.50 -9.66 -3.27
N GLY A 85 -5.38 -10.55 -3.76
CA GLY A 85 -5.72 -11.80 -3.07
C GLY A 85 -6.46 -11.60 -1.74
N CYS A 86 -6.97 -10.41 -1.45
CA CYS A 86 -7.60 -10.11 -0.16
C CYS A 86 -8.76 -9.13 -0.30
N SER A 87 -9.60 -9.02 0.73
CA SER A 87 -10.66 -8.00 0.78
C SER A 87 -10.08 -6.63 1.13
N ILE A 88 -10.83 -5.56 0.81
CA ILE A 88 -10.46 -4.18 1.19
C ILE A 88 -10.23 -4.07 2.71
N ILE A 89 -11.13 -4.66 3.50
CA ILE A 89 -11.04 -4.63 4.97
C ILE A 89 -9.79 -5.39 5.46
N ALA A 90 -9.50 -6.55 4.87
CA ALA A 90 -8.30 -7.32 5.20
C ALA A 90 -7.02 -6.53 4.85
N TYR A 91 -7.01 -5.83 3.72
CA TYR A 91 -5.90 -4.98 3.30
C TYR A 91 -5.65 -3.83 4.30
N VAL A 92 -6.71 -3.10 4.67
CA VAL A 92 -6.64 -2.02 5.67
C VAL A 92 -6.13 -2.56 7.01
N ASN A 93 -6.70 -3.65 7.50
CA ASN A 93 -6.28 -4.26 8.76
C ASN A 93 -4.81 -4.70 8.72
N LYS A 94 -4.36 -5.33 7.63
CA LYS A 94 -2.97 -5.74 7.47
C LYS A 94 -2.02 -4.55 7.62
N LYS A 95 -2.28 -3.45 6.90
CA LYS A 95 -1.45 -2.24 6.98
C LYS A 95 -1.43 -1.64 8.39
N ARG A 96 -2.58 -1.56 9.07
CA ARG A 96 -2.66 -1.07 10.46
C ARG A 96 -1.86 -1.95 11.43
N LEU A 97 -1.91 -3.26 11.23
CA LEU A 97 -1.19 -4.22 12.07
C LEU A 97 0.33 -4.15 11.83
N GLU A 98 0.76 -3.95 10.59
CA GLU A 98 2.16 -3.71 10.23
C GLU A 98 2.71 -2.47 10.94
N GLU A 99 1.95 -1.37 10.93
CA GLU A 99 2.31 -0.17 11.68
C GLU A 99 2.31 -0.38 13.20
N ALA A 100 1.31 -1.10 13.71
CA ALA A 100 1.24 -1.43 15.14
C ALA A 100 2.45 -2.28 15.58
N ALA A 101 2.86 -3.25 14.76
CA ALA A 101 4.04 -4.08 15.02
C ALA A 101 5.31 -3.22 15.07
N PHE A 102 5.43 -2.26 14.14
CA PHE A 102 6.52 -1.29 14.15
C PHE A 102 6.54 -0.46 15.45
N LEU A 103 5.40 0.10 15.86
CA LEU A 103 5.28 0.89 17.09
C LEU A 103 5.54 0.04 18.36
N LEU A 104 5.09 -1.22 18.38
CA LEU A 104 5.31 -2.14 19.49
C LEU A 104 6.80 -2.44 19.69
N ALA A 105 7.57 -2.53 18.61
CA ALA A 105 9.00 -2.85 18.63
C ALA A 105 9.91 -1.63 18.87
N ASN A 106 9.47 -0.43 18.47
CA ASN A 106 10.32 0.77 18.43
C ASN A 106 9.87 1.91 19.36
N SER A 107 8.81 1.74 20.16
CA SER A 107 8.31 2.78 21.07
C SER A 107 7.92 2.24 22.45
N SER A 108 7.83 3.15 23.42
CA SER A 108 7.33 2.89 24.78
C SER A 108 5.82 3.16 24.93
N MET A 109 5.11 3.49 23.85
CA MET A 109 3.66 3.80 23.89
C MET A 109 2.86 2.66 24.52
N SER A 110 1.76 2.96 25.21
CA SER A 110 0.92 1.89 25.75
C SER A 110 0.24 1.11 24.62
N ILE A 111 -0.12 -0.16 24.85
CA ILE A 111 -0.86 -0.97 23.86
C ILE A 111 -2.20 -0.32 23.52
N THR A 112 -2.82 0.35 24.49
CA THR A 112 -4.05 1.12 24.30
C THR A 112 -3.81 2.26 23.31
N ASP A 113 -2.77 3.07 23.53
CA ASP A 113 -2.48 4.23 22.68
C ASP A 113 -2.11 3.81 21.26
N ILE A 114 -1.33 2.74 21.11
CA ILE A 114 -1.01 2.17 19.79
C ILE A 114 -2.28 1.73 19.07
N SER A 115 -3.22 1.08 19.78
CA SER A 115 -4.46 0.63 19.14
C SER A 115 -5.27 1.78 18.54
N PHE A 116 -5.37 2.91 19.27
CA PHE A 116 -6.06 4.09 18.77
C PHE A 116 -5.25 4.83 17.69
N ALA A 117 -3.93 4.94 17.86
CA ALA A 117 -3.05 5.60 16.90
C ALA A 117 -3.09 4.94 15.51
N VAL A 118 -3.15 3.60 15.45
CA VAL A 118 -3.27 2.87 14.17
C VAL A 118 -4.72 2.73 13.66
N GLY A 119 -5.68 3.43 14.28
CA GLY A 119 -7.06 3.54 13.78
C GLY A 119 -8.04 2.45 14.22
N TYR A 120 -7.77 1.72 15.31
CA TYR A 120 -8.79 0.86 15.94
C TYR A 120 -9.61 1.65 16.98
N ASN A 121 -10.91 1.37 17.01
CA ASN A 121 -11.83 1.96 17.99
C ASN A 121 -11.89 1.17 19.32
N SER A 122 -11.23 0.01 19.40
CA SER A 122 -11.23 -0.86 20.57
C SER A 122 -9.92 -1.62 20.70
N ARG A 123 -9.31 -1.54 21.89
CA ARG A 123 -8.13 -2.32 22.26
C ARG A 123 -8.37 -3.83 22.19
N GLN A 124 -9.56 -4.30 22.56
CA GLN A 124 -9.92 -5.72 22.55
C GLN A 124 -9.96 -6.24 21.11
N HIS A 125 -10.63 -5.51 20.21
CA HIS A 125 -10.67 -5.86 18.79
C HIS A 125 -9.27 -5.85 18.17
N PHE A 126 -8.47 -4.83 18.48
CA PHE A 126 -7.08 -4.74 18.06
C PHE A 126 -6.28 -5.97 18.51
N ALA A 127 -6.28 -6.29 19.80
CA ALA A 127 -5.50 -7.40 20.35
C ALA A 127 -5.90 -8.76 19.75
N HIS A 128 -7.20 -8.99 19.54
CA HIS A 128 -7.68 -10.21 18.88
C HIS A 128 -7.19 -10.30 17.43
N THR A 129 -7.34 -9.21 16.66
CA THR A 129 -6.93 -9.18 15.24
C THR A 129 -5.42 -9.31 15.10
N PHE A 130 -4.66 -8.64 15.98
CA PHE A 130 -3.20 -8.72 16.02
C PHE A 130 -2.73 -10.14 16.32
N GLY A 131 -3.30 -10.77 17.35
CA GLY A 131 -3.00 -12.17 17.69
C GLY A 131 -3.31 -13.15 16.56
N LYS A 132 -4.43 -12.94 15.87
CA LYS A 132 -4.79 -13.75 14.69
C LYS A 132 -3.80 -13.58 13.53
N HIS A 133 -3.24 -12.39 13.35
CA HIS A 133 -2.33 -12.09 12.24
C HIS A 133 -0.87 -12.52 12.51
N TYR A 134 -0.36 -12.24 13.71
CA TYR A 134 1.03 -12.50 14.09
C TYR A 134 1.24 -13.77 14.93
N GLY A 135 0.17 -14.51 15.24
CA GLY A 135 0.21 -15.71 16.08
C GLY A 135 0.46 -15.44 17.57
N THR A 136 0.75 -14.19 17.96
CA THR A 136 1.04 -13.79 19.33
C THR A 136 0.39 -12.45 19.66
N GLY A 137 0.02 -12.24 20.92
CA GLY A 137 -0.61 -11.00 21.36
C GLY A 137 0.36 -9.80 21.38
N PRO A 138 -0.15 -8.55 21.30
CA PRO A 138 0.69 -7.33 21.22
C PRO A 138 1.74 -7.20 22.33
N LEU A 139 1.39 -7.56 23.57
CA LEU A 139 2.31 -7.49 24.71
C LEU A 139 3.48 -8.48 24.55
N SER A 140 3.17 -9.72 24.17
CA SER A 140 4.18 -10.76 23.92
C SER A 140 5.05 -10.40 22.73
N TYR A 141 4.44 -9.87 21.66
CA TYR A 141 5.15 -9.36 20.49
C TYR A 141 6.16 -8.28 20.87
N ARG A 142 5.75 -7.28 21.68
CA ARG A 142 6.66 -6.27 22.21
C ARG A 142 7.81 -6.88 23.01
N LYS A 143 7.53 -7.81 23.92
CA LYS A 143 8.59 -8.43 24.74
C LYS A 143 9.63 -9.16 23.87
N LEU A 144 9.21 -9.74 22.75
CA LEU A 144 10.08 -10.46 21.83
C LEU A 144 10.88 -9.53 20.90
N HIS A 145 10.27 -8.43 20.46
CA HIS A 145 10.80 -7.57 19.39
C HIS A 145 11.24 -6.18 19.83
N ALA A 146 11.03 -5.80 21.10
CA ALA A 146 11.50 -4.52 21.61
C ALA A 146 13.01 -4.45 21.41
N LYS A 147 13.45 -3.48 20.58
CA LYS A 147 14.84 -3.07 20.63
C LYS A 147 15.09 -2.60 22.05
N ARG A 148 16.05 -3.21 22.75
CA ARG A 148 16.64 -2.55 23.92
C ARG A 148 17.14 -1.21 23.37
N MET A 149 16.43 -0.13 23.68
CA MET A 149 17.01 1.19 23.57
C MET A 149 18.09 1.21 24.65
N GLU A 150 19.27 0.69 24.33
CA GLU A 150 20.46 1.05 25.05
C GLU A 150 20.62 2.55 24.82
N ALA A 151 20.60 3.32 25.90
CA ALA A 151 20.89 4.72 25.81
C ALA A 151 22.29 4.86 25.21
N ASP A 152 22.39 5.35 23.98
CA ASP A 152 23.65 5.77 23.35
C ASP A 152 24.21 7.04 24.01
N THR A 153 23.63 7.48 25.15
CA THR A 153 24.35 8.31 26.11
C THR A 153 25.42 7.44 26.76
N GLY A 154 26.47 7.15 26.01
CA GLY A 154 27.69 6.55 26.53
C GLY A 154 28.08 7.26 27.82
N LYS A 155 28.35 6.47 28.87
CA LYS A 155 28.75 6.81 30.25
C LYS A 155 29.45 8.16 30.47
N GLU A 156 28.77 9.28 30.23
CA GLU A 156 29.28 10.63 30.43
C GLU A 156 28.24 11.44 31.17
N GLN A 157 28.47 11.55 32.48
CA GLN A 157 27.82 12.58 33.27
C GLN A 157 28.60 13.89 33.04
N TYR A 158 27.92 14.88 32.49
CA TYR A 158 28.40 16.26 32.49
C TYR A 158 27.96 16.90 33.81
N LEU A 159 28.90 17.08 34.75
CA LEU A 159 28.65 17.84 35.96
C LEU A 159 28.66 19.34 35.58
N LEU A 160 27.50 19.99 35.68
CA LEU A 160 27.38 21.43 35.43
C LEU A 160 27.79 22.21 36.68
N GLU A 161 29.10 22.32 36.93
CA GLU A 161 29.63 23.30 37.86
C GLU A 161 29.91 24.62 37.10
N GLY A 162 29.19 25.69 37.45
CA GLY A 162 29.49 27.09 37.13
C GLY A 162 30.05 27.41 35.74
N ARG A 163 29.20 27.88 34.81
CA ARG A 163 29.53 28.49 33.49
C ARG A 163 30.50 27.72 32.57
N ARG A 164 31.04 26.55 32.91
CA ARG A 164 31.84 25.67 32.04
C ARG A 164 31.58 24.18 32.34
N ALA A 165 31.20 23.41 31.33
CA ALA A 165 31.02 21.96 31.46
C ALA A 165 32.37 21.23 31.34
N THR A 166 32.72 20.37 32.30
CA THR A 166 33.96 19.56 32.28
C THR A 166 33.64 18.06 32.25
N ARG A 167 34.36 17.30 31.42
CA ARG A 167 34.14 15.87 31.14
C ARG A 167 34.97 15.01 32.11
N GLN A 168 34.34 14.15 32.92
CA GLN A 168 35.04 13.23 33.81
C GLN A 168 34.57 11.79 33.56
N LYS A 169 35.51 10.85 33.38
CA LYS A 169 35.21 9.42 33.25
C LYS A 169 35.15 8.79 34.65
N LEU A 170 34.13 7.99 34.93
CA LEU A 170 34.10 7.15 36.14
C LEU A 170 35.29 6.18 36.11
N ILE A 171 36.11 6.22 37.16
CA ILE A 171 37.02 5.12 37.52
C ILE A 171 36.24 4.28 38.53
N GLU A 172 35.84 3.09 38.11
CA GLU A 172 36.07 1.77 38.74
C GLU A 172 35.34 0.69 37.93
#